data_AF-A0A081BXF9-F1
#
_entry.id   AF-A0A081BXF9-F1
#
_cell.length_a   1.000
_cell.length_b   1.000
_cell.length_c   1.000
_cell.angle_alpha   90.00
_cell.angle_beta   90.00
_cell.angle_gamma   90.00
#
_symmetry.space_group_name_H-M   'P 1'
#
loop_
_entity.id
_entity.type
_entity.pdbx_description
1 polymer ?
#
loop_
_entity_poly.entity_id
_entity_poly.type
_entity_poly.pdbx_seq_one_letter_code
_entity_poly.pdbx_strand_id
1 'polypeptide(L)'
;MKRKILSEISVSQITSSWLAHSFIVSPDNKRVAYIVKKNRWGFIGRYSFAVIDKDTGNHYSRVANMLFSPDSQRIAYLASTATTAFAIIDGQKGKPYDEIWEGLTFSPNSQRMAYPVRLADQSFVVIDAEEEKYYDALLTPPVFSPDSQYIAYGARTGHTSFVVVNGQEGKPYVGIDKPCFSPKNQHVAYAAKIAHKWCIVVDGHEGTPYDSIVELQFSPDGEQIGYAARIENKWLCVLGKQEGKLYDNIGGLTFSPNSQCVAYGARIGNKSLIVRNRHEGIPCEQILKGIIFSTDSQRMAYRGRFKKKSCVIVNDRQGRLYDNVGDFIFSPDSRQVAYGARIGKKFFVVVDEQEGQRYDDVGPLAFSPDSQHLAYRARIGKKECVVIDDNEGKSYDAIIYQGGGRIVFDAPDRLHYLAQEGKHILLVEEQIVD
;
A
#
# COMPACT_ATOMS: atom_id res chain seq x y z
N MET A 1 -33.98 3.97 3.43
CA MET A 1 -33.14 5.03 2.83
C MET A 1 -33.45 5.10 1.34
N LYS A 2 -33.66 6.29 0.76
CA LYS A 2 -33.77 6.41 -0.71
C LYS A 2 -32.37 6.62 -1.27
N ARG A 3 -32.16 6.16 -2.50
CA ARG A 3 -30.89 6.27 -3.22
C ARG A 3 -31.15 6.57 -4.67
N LYS A 4 -30.25 7.32 -5.29
CA LYS A 4 -30.36 7.75 -6.67
C LYS A 4 -29.03 7.55 -7.37
N ILE A 5 -29.02 6.72 -8.41
CA ILE A 5 -27.91 6.67 -9.36
C ILE A 5 -27.92 7.99 -10.13
N LEU A 6 -26.84 8.77 -10.01
CA LEU A 6 -26.65 10.03 -10.72
C LEU A 6 -26.13 9.78 -12.14
N SER A 7 -25.18 8.85 -12.28
CA SER A 7 -24.60 8.51 -13.57
C SER A 7 -24.01 7.09 -13.58
N GLU A 8 -23.99 6.48 -14.77
CA GLU A 8 -23.27 5.22 -15.07
C GLU A 8 -22.53 5.40 -16.39
N ILE A 9 -21.24 5.68 -16.33
CA ILE A 9 -20.43 6.01 -17.50
C ILE A 9 -19.42 4.89 -17.76
N SER A 10 -19.45 4.29 -18.95
CA SER A 10 -18.41 3.33 -19.32
C SER A 10 -17.07 4.03 -19.49
N VAL A 11 -16.10 3.71 -18.63
CA VAL A 11 -14.72 4.24 -18.66
C VAL A 11 -13.79 3.34 -19.45
N SER A 12 -14.10 2.04 -19.58
CA SER A 12 -13.37 1.12 -20.44
C SER A 12 -14.21 -0.08 -20.86
N GLN A 13 -13.68 -0.87 -21.81
CA GLN A 13 -14.25 -2.13 -22.26
C GLN A 13 -13.17 -3.23 -22.27
N ILE A 14 -13.35 -4.25 -21.43
CA ILE A 14 -12.41 -5.37 -21.31
C ILE A 14 -12.52 -6.28 -22.53
N THR A 15 -11.36 -6.64 -23.09
CA THR A 15 -11.23 -7.59 -24.21
C THR A 15 -10.76 -8.95 -23.72
N SER A 16 -11.02 -10.03 -24.46
CA SER A 16 -10.61 -11.39 -24.06
C SER A 16 -9.08 -11.61 -24.02
N SER A 17 -8.29 -10.69 -24.58
CA SER A 17 -6.82 -10.77 -24.69
C SER A 17 -6.05 -9.94 -23.66
N TRP A 18 -6.74 -9.39 -22.66
CA TRP A 18 -6.12 -8.60 -21.61
C TRP A 18 -5.43 -9.45 -20.53
N LEU A 19 -4.47 -8.85 -19.83
CA LEU A 19 -3.84 -9.46 -18.65
C LEU A 19 -4.53 -8.96 -17.39
N ALA A 20 -5.34 -9.82 -16.77
CA ALA A 20 -6.10 -9.45 -15.57
C ALA A 20 -5.20 -8.89 -14.44
N HIS A 21 -4.01 -9.46 -14.24
CA HIS A 21 -3.06 -9.01 -13.21
C HIS A 21 -2.43 -7.63 -13.47
N SER A 22 -2.65 -7.04 -14.65
CA SER A 22 -2.13 -5.72 -15.01
C SER A 22 -3.13 -4.60 -14.82
N PHE A 23 -4.38 -4.93 -14.45
CA PHE A 23 -5.41 -3.94 -14.19
C PHE A 23 -5.02 -3.06 -13.02
N ILE A 24 -5.01 -1.75 -13.25
CA ILE A 24 -4.82 -0.74 -12.22
C ILE A 24 -5.91 0.31 -12.32
N VAL A 25 -6.26 0.88 -11.19
CA VAL A 25 -7.19 2.00 -11.05
C VAL A 25 -6.41 3.22 -10.56
N SER A 26 -6.75 4.40 -11.05
CA SER A 26 -6.16 5.65 -10.56
C SER A 26 -6.52 5.91 -9.08
N PRO A 27 -5.70 6.68 -8.34
CA PRO A 27 -5.99 7.04 -6.96
C PRO A 27 -7.39 7.66 -6.74
N ASP A 28 -7.86 8.50 -7.67
CA ASP A 28 -9.19 9.10 -7.62
C ASP A 28 -10.34 8.15 -8.02
N ASN A 29 -10.03 6.89 -8.38
CA ASN A 29 -10.98 5.84 -8.73
C ASN A 29 -11.84 6.13 -9.97
N LYS A 30 -11.37 7.01 -10.87
CA LYS A 30 -12.10 7.43 -12.07
C LYS A 30 -11.48 6.95 -13.38
N ARG A 31 -10.22 6.50 -13.33
CA ARG A 31 -9.47 6.03 -14.51
C ARG A 31 -8.98 4.61 -14.31
N VAL A 32 -8.78 3.91 -15.41
CA VAL A 32 -8.31 2.52 -15.40
C VAL A 32 -7.21 2.31 -16.43
N ALA A 33 -6.28 1.41 -16.17
CA ALA A 33 -5.33 0.98 -17.18
C ALA A 33 -5.06 -0.52 -17.09
N TYR A 34 -4.78 -1.15 -18.22
CA TYR A 34 -4.44 -2.57 -18.29
C TYR A 34 -3.59 -2.88 -19.54
N ILE A 35 -2.94 -4.03 -19.55
CA ILE A 35 -2.10 -4.49 -20.65
C ILE A 35 -2.87 -5.51 -21.49
N VAL A 36 -2.81 -5.36 -22.81
CA VAL A 36 -3.32 -6.35 -23.77
C VAL A 36 -2.15 -7.06 -24.42
N LYS A 37 -2.23 -8.39 -24.56
CA LYS A 37 -1.27 -9.21 -25.31
C LYS A 37 -1.94 -9.83 -26.53
N LYS A 38 -1.34 -9.65 -27.71
CA LYS A 38 -1.83 -10.22 -28.97
C LYS A 38 -0.73 -10.94 -29.73
N ASN A 39 -1.15 -11.92 -30.52
CA ASN A 39 -0.31 -12.54 -31.54
C ASN A 39 -0.42 -11.71 -32.82
N ARG A 40 0.70 -11.54 -33.53
CA ARG A 40 0.68 -10.93 -34.87
C ARG A 40 0.20 -11.98 -35.88
N TRP A 41 -0.84 -11.68 -36.64
CA TRP A 41 -1.35 -12.60 -37.67
C TRP A 41 -0.31 -12.71 -38.80
N GLY A 42 0.09 -13.94 -39.15
CA GLY A 42 1.05 -14.21 -40.24
C GLY A 42 2.54 -14.11 -39.91
N PHE A 43 2.94 -13.77 -38.67
CA PHE A 43 4.34 -13.77 -38.22
C PHE A 43 4.47 -14.40 -36.82
N ILE A 44 5.57 -15.11 -36.56
CA ILE A 44 5.93 -15.56 -35.20
C ILE A 44 6.31 -14.31 -34.38
N GLY A 45 5.35 -13.74 -33.67
CA GLY A 45 5.60 -12.57 -32.82
C GLY A 45 4.42 -12.24 -31.91
N ARG A 46 4.69 -12.14 -30.61
CA ARG A 46 3.77 -11.58 -29.62
C ARG A 46 4.08 -10.10 -29.45
N TYR A 47 3.04 -9.30 -29.30
CA TYR A 47 3.17 -7.91 -28.91
C TYR A 47 2.18 -7.57 -27.81
N SER A 48 2.46 -6.48 -27.11
CA SER A 48 1.62 -5.95 -26.05
C SER A 48 1.55 -4.44 -26.13
N PHE A 49 0.47 -3.89 -25.59
CA PHE A 49 0.24 -2.44 -25.50
C PHE A 49 -0.57 -2.15 -24.24
N ALA A 50 -0.39 -0.95 -23.70
CA ALA A 50 -1.23 -0.43 -22.63
C ALA A 50 -2.56 0.06 -23.21
N VAL A 51 -3.64 -0.19 -22.49
CA VAL A 51 -4.94 0.48 -22.67
C VAL A 51 -5.13 1.35 -21.45
N ILE A 52 -5.38 2.63 -21.67
CA ILE A 52 -5.57 3.64 -20.62
C ILE A 52 -6.92 4.24 -20.88
N ASP A 53 -7.85 4.00 -19.96
CA ASP A 53 -9.28 4.28 -20.11
C ASP A 53 -9.83 3.56 -21.36
N LYS A 54 -9.91 4.24 -22.50
CA LYS A 54 -10.32 3.67 -23.80
C LYS A 54 -9.22 3.72 -24.87
N ASP A 55 -8.15 4.43 -24.60
CA ASP A 55 -7.12 4.72 -25.57
C ASP A 55 -6.03 3.65 -25.56
N THR A 56 -5.63 3.21 -26.75
CA THR A 56 -4.61 2.19 -26.92
C THR A 56 -3.26 2.84 -27.20
N GLY A 57 -2.24 2.47 -26.43
CA GLY A 57 -0.86 2.89 -26.64
C GLY A 57 -0.16 2.14 -27.79
N ASN A 58 1.10 2.49 -27.99
CA ASN A 58 1.97 1.87 -29.00
C ASN A 58 2.25 0.39 -28.72
N HIS A 59 2.59 -0.36 -29.76
CA HIS A 59 2.88 -1.79 -29.68
C HIS A 59 4.35 -2.05 -29.36
N TYR A 60 4.58 -2.93 -28.38
CA TYR A 60 5.91 -3.33 -27.92
C TYR A 60 6.01 -4.85 -27.76
N SER A 61 7.23 -5.39 -27.68
CA SER A 61 7.42 -6.81 -27.35
C SER A 61 6.90 -7.12 -25.95
N ARG A 62 7.10 -6.19 -25.00
CA ARG A 62 6.55 -6.26 -23.63
C ARG A 62 6.15 -4.87 -23.14
N VAL A 63 5.05 -4.82 -22.40
CA VAL A 63 4.63 -3.71 -21.54
C VAL A 63 4.51 -4.27 -20.11
N ALA A 64 4.89 -3.49 -19.11
CA ALA A 64 4.84 -3.85 -17.68
C ALA A 64 4.79 -2.61 -16.78
N ASN A 65 4.53 -2.83 -15.49
CA ASN A 65 4.71 -1.86 -14.39
C ASN A 65 4.05 -0.50 -14.67
N MET A 66 2.76 -0.53 -14.99
CA MET A 66 1.97 0.69 -15.12
C MET A 66 1.67 1.28 -13.75
N LEU A 67 1.68 2.60 -13.64
CA LEU A 67 1.24 3.33 -12.46
C LEU A 67 0.66 4.69 -12.84
N PHE A 68 -0.40 5.10 -12.15
CA PHE A 68 -0.88 6.48 -12.17
C PHE A 68 -0.08 7.32 -11.18
N SER A 69 0.05 8.62 -11.46
CA SER A 69 0.55 9.59 -10.48
C SER A 69 -0.42 9.74 -9.30
N PRO A 70 0.06 10.20 -8.13
CA PRO A 70 -0.79 10.45 -6.95
C PRO A 70 -2.02 11.32 -7.23
N ASP A 71 -1.91 12.33 -8.10
CA ASP A 71 -3.01 13.21 -8.51
C ASP A 71 -3.94 12.62 -9.59
N SER A 72 -3.69 11.38 -10.03
CA SER A 72 -4.44 10.65 -11.07
C SER A 72 -4.36 11.23 -12.50
N GLN A 73 -3.58 12.29 -12.71
CA GLN A 73 -3.52 12.97 -14.01
C GLN A 73 -2.55 12.30 -14.97
N ARG A 74 -1.43 11.79 -14.45
CA ARG A 74 -0.33 11.24 -15.24
C ARG A 74 -0.27 9.72 -15.14
N ILE A 75 0.39 9.11 -16.11
CA ILE A 75 0.60 7.66 -16.15
C ILE A 75 1.97 7.33 -16.71
N ALA A 76 2.64 6.36 -16.08
CA ALA A 76 3.90 5.84 -16.56
C ALA A 76 3.86 4.31 -16.67
N TYR A 77 4.66 3.76 -17.58
CA TYR A 77 4.84 2.32 -17.72
C TYR A 77 6.16 1.96 -18.39
N LEU A 78 6.58 0.71 -18.20
CA LEU A 78 7.75 0.17 -18.87
C LEU A 78 7.33 -0.49 -20.17
N ALA A 79 8.08 -0.21 -21.23
CA ALA A 79 7.94 -0.83 -22.54
C ALA A 79 9.29 -1.38 -23.01
N SER A 80 9.30 -2.50 -23.71
CA SER A 80 10.53 -3.02 -24.29
C SER A 80 10.33 -3.61 -25.67
N THR A 81 11.38 -3.49 -26.49
CA THR A 81 11.58 -4.28 -27.70
C THR A 81 12.30 -5.58 -27.34
N ALA A 82 12.88 -6.28 -28.32
CA ALA A 82 13.66 -7.49 -28.05
C ALA A 82 14.94 -7.22 -27.23
N THR A 83 15.55 -6.04 -27.39
CA THR A 83 16.89 -5.73 -26.85
C THR A 83 16.95 -4.45 -26.03
N THR A 84 15.86 -3.69 -25.95
CA THR A 84 15.90 -2.33 -25.40
C THR A 84 14.63 -2.02 -24.62
N ALA A 85 14.81 -1.45 -23.43
CA ALA A 85 13.76 -0.97 -22.54
C ALA A 85 13.59 0.56 -22.60
N PHE A 86 12.38 1.02 -22.33
CA PHE A 86 11.97 2.42 -22.35
C PHE A 86 10.99 2.68 -21.20
N ALA A 87 11.13 3.83 -20.55
CA ALA A 87 10.06 4.40 -19.75
C ALA A 87 9.13 5.17 -20.69
N ILE A 88 7.83 4.89 -20.62
CA ILE A 88 6.81 5.68 -21.29
C ILE A 88 6.09 6.50 -20.22
N ILE A 89 6.12 7.82 -20.35
CA ILE A 89 5.52 8.76 -19.39
C ILE A 89 4.56 9.63 -20.17
N ASP A 90 3.27 9.58 -19.84
CA ASP A 90 2.22 10.35 -20.50
C ASP A 90 2.20 10.15 -22.03
N GLY A 91 2.44 8.91 -22.46
CA GLY A 91 2.53 8.52 -23.87
C GLY A 91 3.86 8.88 -24.56
N GLN A 92 4.73 9.66 -23.92
CA GLN A 92 6.03 10.03 -24.44
C GLN A 92 7.07 8.96 -24.14
N LYS A 93 7.84 8.57 -25.18
CA LYS A 93 8.86 7.53 -25.09
C LYS A 93 10.20 8.15 -24.67
N GLY A 94 10.76 7.68 -23.55
CA GLY A 94 12.08 8.06 -23.07
C GLY A 94 13.25 7.46 -23.88
N LYS A 95 14.47 7.73 -23.41
CA LYS A 95 15.71 7.20 -24.00
C LYS A 95 15.77 5.65 -23.93
N PRO A 96 16.51 5.01 -24.85
CA PRO A 96 16.74 3.57 -24.83
C PRO A 96 17.75 3.16 -23.74
N TYR A 97 17.44 2.10 -22.99
CA TYR A 97 18.36 1.46 -22.05
C TYR A 97 18.36 -0.06 -22.24
N ASP A 98 19.39 -0.75 -21.75
CA ASP A 98 19.43 -2.22 -21.79
C ASP A 98 18.37 -2.81 -20.86
N GLU A 99 18.19 -2.18 -19.70
CA GLU A 99 17.19 -2.57 -18.71
C GLU A 99 16.70 -1.36 -17.91
N ILE A 100 15.42 -1.39 -17.54
CA ILE A 100 14.83 -0.52 -16.53
C ILE A 100 14.23 -1.42 -15.48
N TRP A 101 14.75 -1.37 -14.25
CA TRP A 101 14.26 -2.23 -13.17
C TRP A 101 12.87 -1.79 -12.71
N GLU A 102 12.15 -2.69 -12.04
CA GLU A 102 10.83 -2.39 -11.48
C GLU A 102 10.99 -1.29 -10.41
N GLY A 103 10.63 -0.04 -10.75
CA GLY A 103 10.87 1.10 -9.86
C GLY A 103 10.49 2.48 -10.39
N LEU A 104 9.64 2.57 -11.41
CA LEU A 104 9.05 3.86 -11.81
C LEU A 104 8.36 4.49 -10.60
N THR A 105 8.75 5.71 -10.27
CA THR A 105 8.27 6.40 -9.07
C THR A 105 7.91 7.84 -9.43
N PHE A 106 6.63 8.19 -9.30
CA PHE A 106 6.22 9.59 -9.27
C PHE A 106 6.55 10.20 -7.90
N SER A 107 6.94 11.46 -7.88
CA SER A 107 6.98 12.23 -6.63
C SER A 107 5.57 12.39 -6.05
N PRO A 108 5.44 12.61 -4.72
CA PRO A 108 4.15 12.82 -4.08
C PRO A 108 3.29 13.94 -4.70
N ASN A 109 3.91 15.02 -5.17
CA ASN A 109 3.23 16.11 -5.87
C ASN A 109 2.96 15.83 -7.37
N SER A 110 3.24 14.61 -7.85
CA SER A 110 3.02 14.14 -9.23
C SER A 110 3.84 14.83 -10.33
N GLN A 111 4.72 15.78 -9.98
CA GLN A 111 5.46 16.57 -10.96
C GLN A 111 6.72 15.86 -11.47
N ARG A 112 7.39 15.10 -10.60
CA ARG A 112 8.68 14.46 -10.91
C ARG A 112 8.54 12.97 -11.10
N MET A 113 9.48 12.39 -11.85
CA MET A 113 9.58 10.96 -12.10
C MET A 113 11.01 10.49 -11.93
N ALA A 114 11.20 9.37 -11.24
CA ALA A 114 12.49 8.70 -11.14
C ALA A 114 12.38 7.21 -11.47
N TYR A 115 13.41 6.66 -12.11
CA TYR A 115 13.49 5.22 -12.35
C TYR A 115 14.94 4.70 -12.45
N PRO A 116 15.20 3.49 -11.90
CA PRO A 116 16.51 2.85 -11.98
C PRO A 116 16.74 2.21 -13.35
N VAL A 117 17.89 2.47 -13.96
CA VAL A 117 18.28 1.93 -15.27
C VAL A 117 19.63 1.24 -15.22
N ARG A 118 19.84 0.34 -16.19
CA ARG A 118 21.13 -0.24 -16.53
C ARG A 118 21.45 0.04 -17.99
N LEU A 119 22.68 0.47 -18.23
CA LEU A 119 23.26 0.67 -19.55
C LEU A 119 24.69 0.12 -19.54
N ALA A 120 24.96 -0.85 -20.42
CA ALA A 120 26.17 -1.65 -20.39
C ALA A 120 26.39 -2.30 -19.00
N ASP A 121 27.56 -2.06 -18.40
CA ASP A 121 27.96 -2.58 -17.09
C ASP A 121 27.65 -1.63 -15.93
N GLN A 122 26.98 -0.50 -16.20
CA GLN A 122 26.70 0.52 -15.19
C GLN A 122 25.20 0.67 -14.93
N SER A 123 24.87 1.04 -13.70
CA SER A 123 23.52 1.35 -13.26
C SER A 123 23.44 2.76 -12.66
N PHE A 124 22.34 3.45 -12.91
CA PHE A 124 22.10 4.82 -12.45
C PHE A 124 20.60 5.11 -12.39
N VAL A 125 20.23 6.20 -11.74
CA VAL A 125 18.83 6.65 -11.70
C VAL A 125 18.64 7.69 -12.79
N VAL A 126 17.53 7.63 -13.51
CA VAL A 126 17.07 8.74 -14.33
C VAL A 126 16.05 9.52 -13.52
N ILE A 127 16.25 10.83 -13.40
CA ILE A 127 15.34 11.75 -12.70
C ILE A 127 14.92 12.81 -13.70
N ASP A 128 13.62 12.94 -13.95
CA ASP A 128 13.06 13.96 -14.84
C ASP A 128 13.73 14.00 -16.24
N ALA A 129 14.05 12.81 -16.76
CA ALA A 129 14.78 12.54 -18.02
C ALA A 129 16.28 12.88 -18.04
N GLU A 130 16.84 13.30 -16.90
CA GLU A 130 18.28 13.50 -16.70
C GLU A 130 18.93 12.25 -16.09
N GLU A 131 20.12 11.89 -16.58
CA GLU A 131 20.86 10.72 -16.13
C GLU A 131 21.80 11.12 -14.99
N GLU A 132 21.63 10.50 -13.83
CA GLU A 132 22.46 10.75 -12.65
C GLU A 132 23.83 10.05 -12.75
N LYS A 133 24.63 10.20 -11.68
CA LYS A 133 25.93 9.53 -11.56
C LYS A 133 25.80 8.01 -11.73
N TYR A 134 26.79 7.43 -12.42
CA TYR A 134 26.89 6.01 -12.74
C TYR A 134 27.58 5.22 -11.62
N TYR A 135 27.06 4.01 -11.38
CA TYR A 135 27.48 3.09 -10.34
C TYR A 135 27.63 1.66 -10.87
N ASP A 136 28.35 0.81 -10.15
CA ASP A 136 28.44 -0.62 -10.49
C ASP A 136 27.08 -1.33 -10.30
N ALA A 137 26.28 -0.86 -9.32
CA ALA A 137 24.92 -1.34 -9.11
C ALA A 137 24.08 -0.33 -8.31
N LEU A 138 22.78 -0.31 -8.58
CA LEU A 138 21.78 0.22 -7.65
C LEU A 138 21.33 -0.90 -6.72
N LEU A 139 21.16 -0.58 -5.44
CA LEU A 139 20.78 -1.56 -4.41
C LEU A 139 19.30 -1.44 -4.01
N THR A 140 18.70 -0.26 -4.19
CA THR A 140 17.32 0.03 -3.79
C THR A 140 16.67 0.96 -4.83
N PRO A 141 15.34 0.90 -5.01
CA PRO A 141 14.64 1.84 -5.88
C PRO A 141 14.68 3.27 -5.28
N PRO A 142 14.63 4.31 -6.13
CA PRO A 142 14.59 5.69 -5.66
C PRO A 142 13.33 5.98 -4.85
N VAL A 143 13.46 6.86 -3.86
CA VAL A 143 12.38 7.30 -2.97
C VAL A 143 12.39 8.81 -2.93
N PHE A 144 11.24 9.45 -3.22
CA PHE A 144 11.08 10.89 -3.02
C PHE A 144 10.72 11.20 -1.57
N SER A 145 11.16 12.36 -1.08
CA SER A 145 10.66 12.94 0.15
C SER A 145 9.18 13.31 0.02
N PRO A 146 8.41 13.32 1.12
CA PRO A 146 7.01 13.77 1.14
C PRO A 146 6.74 15.12 0.46
N ASP A 147 7.64 16.10 0.56
CA ASP A 147 7.54 17.40 -0.13
C ASP A 147 7.98 17.38 -1.61
N SER A 148 8.39 16.22 -2.13
CA SER A 148 8.86 16.01 -3.51
C SER A 148 10.16 16.72 -3.88
N GLN A 149 10.84 17.36 -2.94
CA GLN A 149 12.06 18.13 -3.21
C GLN A 149 13.30 17.23 -3.27
N TYR A 150 13.36 16.24 -2.40
CA TYR A 150 14.52 15.39 -2.23
C TYR A 150 14.28 13.97 -2.71
N ILE A 151 15.37 13.28 -3.04
CA ILE A 151 15.37 11.91 -3.49
C ILE A 151 16.52 11.14 -2.87
N ALA A 152 16.26 9.89 -2.48
CA ALA A 152 17.27 8.99 -1.92
C ALA A 152 17.23 7.62 -2.58
N TYR A 153 18.40 7.00 -2.76
CA TYR A 153 18.54 5.63 -3.25
C TYR A 153 19.84 5.00 -2.74
N GLY A 154 19.91 3.68 -2.77
CA GLY A 154 21.10 2.92 -2.43
C GLY A 154 21.92 2.59 -3.67
N ALA A 155 23.23 2.78 -3.60
CA ALA A 155 24.16 2.48 -4.69
C ALA A 155 25.40 1.74 -4.19
N ARG A 156 26.14 1.13 -5.12
CA ARG A 156 27.39 0.42 -4.86
C ARG A 156 28.47 0.82 -5.85
N THR A 157 29.68 1.06 -5.32
CA THR A 157 30.92 1.20 -6.08
C THR A 157 31.98 0.29 -5.46
N GLY A 158 32.58 -0.58 -6.26
CA GLY A 158 33.44 -1.67 -5.83
C GLY A 158 32.76 -2.56 -4.78
N HIS A 159 33.39 -2.66 -3.62
CA HIS A 159 32.87 -3.43 -2.47
C HIS A 159 32.12 -2.58 -1.44
N THR A 160 31.88 -1.30 -1.74
CA THR A 160 31.27 -0.35 -0.81
C THR A 160 29.88 0.07 -1.25
N SER A 161 28.95 0.04 -0.31
CA SER A 161 27.56 0.45 -0.50
C SER A 161 27.29 1.74 0.27
N PHE A 162 26.48 2.64 -0.27
CA PHE A 162 26.12 3.90 0.39
C PHE A 162 24.74 4.36 -0.06
N VAL A 163 24.11 5.20 0.76
CA VAL A 163 22.89 5.92 0.37
C VAL A 163 23.31 7.22 -0.31
N VAL A 164 22.71 7.49 -1.46
CA VAL A 164 22.83 8.76 -2.18
C VAL A 164 21.59 9.59 -1.86
N VAL A 165 21.78 10.84 -1.45
CA VAL A 165 20.70 11.80 -1.21
C VAL A 165 20.95 13.02 -2.09
N ASN A 166 20.06 13.29 -3.04
CA ASN A 166 20.19 14.39 -4.01
C ASN A 166 21.55 14.41 -4.72
N GLY A 167 22.01 13.25 -5.20
CA GLY A 167 23.30 13.10 -5.88
C GLY A 167 24.53 13.10 -4.94
N GLN A 168 24.35 13.34 -3.63
CA GLN A 168 25.44 13.31 -2.66
C GLN A 168 25.57 11.94 -2.00
N GLU A 169 26.77 11.38 -2.03
CA GLU A 169 27.08 10.06 -1.47
C GLU A 169 27.30 10.15 0.03
N GLY A 170 26.60 9.31 0.78
CA GLY A 170 26.81 9.15 2.21
C GLY A 170 28.07 8.36 2.55
N LYS A 171 28.21 8.00 3.84
CA LYS A 171 29.31 7.15 4.31
C LYS A 171 29.29 5.76 3.65
N PRO A 172 30.46 5.14 3.44
CA PRO A 172 30.55 3.79 2.89
C PRO A 172 30.26 2.72 3.95
N TYR A 173 29.51 1.70 3.56
CA TYR A 173 29.13 0.55 4.37
C TYR A 173 29.31 -0.76 3.59
N VAL A 174 29.31 -1.90 4.31
CA VAL A 174 29.36 -3.23 3.67
C VAL A 174 27.99 -3.60 3.06
N GLY A 175 26.91 -3.06 3.63
CA GLY A 175 25.55 -3.21 3.12
C GLY A 175 24.64 -2.13 3.68
N ILE A 176 23.54 -1.88 2.99
CA ILE A 176 22.51 -0.91 3.37
C ILE A 176 21.13 -1.48 3.06
N ASP A 177 20.11 -0.99 3.75
CA ASP A 177 18.71 -1.17 3.39
C ASP A 177 18.14 0.09 2.72
N LYS A 178 16.89 -0.01 2.25
CA LYS A 178 16.16 1.08 1.60
C LYS A 178 16.05 2.31 2.52
N PRO A 179 16.44 3.51 2.06
CA PRO A 179 16.26 4.73 2.83
C PRO A 179 14.78 5.14 2.89
N CYS A 180 14.42 5.87 3.95
CA CYS A 180 13.13 6.53 4.10
C CYS A 180 13.30 7.96 4.60
N PHE A 181 12.40 8.84 4.18
CA PHE A 181 12.29 10.21 4.70
C PHE A 181 11.29 10.27 5.84
N SER A 182 11.53 11.15 6.81
CA SER A 182 10.53 11.47 7.82
C SER A 182 9.33 12.19 7.18
N PRO A 183 8.10 12.02 7.72
CA PRO A 183 6.90 12.62 7.14
C PRO A 183 6.94 14.14 6.98
N LYS A 184 7.71 14.84 7.84
CA LYS A 184 7.92 16.30 7.78
C LYS A 184 9.14 16.73 6.96
N ASN A 185 9.79 15.83 6.23
CA ASN A 185 10.97 16.09 5.39
C ASN A 185 12.20 16.58 6.17
N GLN A 186 12.28 16.27 7.46
CA GLN A 186 13.36 16.76 8.33
C GLN A 186 14.56 15.81 8.38
N HIS A 187 14.31 14.51 8.16
CA HIS A 187 15.29 13.47 8.40
C HIS A 187 15.27 12.43 7.29
N VAL A 188 16.43 11.84 7.00
CA VAL A 188 16.57 10.61 6.22
C VAL A 188 17.11 9.51 7.15
N ALA A 189 16.51 8.32 7.08
CA ALA A 189 16.97 7.17 7.85
C ALA A 189 17.12 5.92 6.99
N TYR A 190 18.09 5.09 7.34
CA TYR A 190 18.32 3.78 6.73
C TYR A 190 19.05 2.85 7.69
N ALA A 191 18.90 1.54 7.51
CA ALA A 191 19.76 0.58 8.19
C ALA A 191 21.06 0.40 7.39
N ALA A 192 22.19 0.36 8.09
CA ALA A 192 23.51 0.17 7.50
C ALA A 192 24.28 -0.91 8.25
N LYS A 193 25.03 -1.72 7.50
CA LYS A 193 25.83 -2.82 8.05
C LYS A 193 27.28 -2.40 8.24
N ILE A 194 27.70 -2.40 9.50
CA ILE A 194 29.08 -2.15 9.94
C ILE A 194 29.66 -3.48 10.41
N ALA A 195 30.65 -4.00 9.68
CA ALA A 195 31.19 -5.35 9.84
C ALA A 195 30.06 -6.42 9.80
N HIS A 196 29.72 -6.99 10.96
CA HIS A 196 28.70 -8.05 11.08
C HIS A 196 27.39 -7.57 11.74
N LYS A 197 27.30 -6.30 12.14
CA LYS A 197 26.13 -5.73 12.83
C LYS A 197 25.46 -4.65 11.98
N TRP A 198 24.17 -4.43 12.25
CA TRP A 198 23.34 -3.40 11.65
C TRP A 198 23.12 -2.26 12.63
N CYS A 199 23.15 -1.02 12.16
CA CYS A 199 22.74 0.16 12.93
C CYS A 199 21.76 0.99 12.09
N ILE A 200 20.94 1.80 12.74
CA ILE A 200 20.20 2.85 12.04
C ILE A 200 21.09 4.07 11.89
N VAL A 201 21.15 4.59 10.67
CA VAL A 201 21.76 5.88 10.37
C VAL A 201 20.64 6.88 10.19
N VAL A 202 20.67 7.99 10.94
CA VAL A 202 19.77 9.13 10.77
C VAL A 202 20.62 10.34 10.44
N ASP A 203 20.41 10.94 9.27
CA ASP A 203 21.17 12.11 8.78
C ASP A 203 22.71 11.95 8.89
N GLY A 204 23.21 10.74 8.58
CA GLY A 204 24.63 10.41 8.64
C GLY A 204 25.18 10.07 10.03
N HIS A 205 24.34 10.12 11.08
CA HIS A 205 24.68 9.73 12.43
C HIS A 205 24.29 8.27 12.70
N GLU A 206 25.29 7.45 13.06
CA GLU A 206 25.11 6.02 13.36
C GLU A 206 24.60 5.81 14.78
N GLY A 207 23.57 4.96 14.91
CA GLY A 207 23.02 4.52 16.19
C GLY A 207 23.70 3.26 16.74
N THR A 208 23.05 2.65 17.73
CA THR A 208 23.51 1.42 18.38
C THR A 208 23.56 0.23 17.38
N PRO A 209 24.61 -0.60 17.39
CA PRO A 209 24.71 -1.77 16.53
C PRO A 209 23.99 -3.02 17.11
N TYR A 210 23.20 -3.69 16.28
CA TYR A 210 22.40 -4.88 16.58
C TYR A 210 22.68 -6.01 15.57
N ASP A 211 22.25 -7.24 15.87
CA ASP A 211 22.47 -8.38 14.97
C ASP A 211 21.52 -8.35 13.76
N SER A 212 20.39 -7.66 13.88
CA SER A 212 19.42 -7.41 12.81
C SER A 212 18.55 -6.21 13.18
N ILE A 213 18.05 -5.48 12.18
CA ILE A 213 17.05 -4.44 12.34
C ILE A 213 15.96 -4.62 11.29
N VAL A 214 14.69 -4.48 11.68
CA VAL A 214 13.51 -4.55 10.79
C VAL A 214 12.47 -3.53 11.25
N GLU A 215 11.43 -3.31 10.42
CA GLU A 215 10.29 -2.44 10.73
C GLU A 215 10.68 -1.00 11.15
N LEU A 216 11.64 -0.41 10.44
CA LEU A 216 12.03 0.99 10.64
C LEU A 216 10.91 1.94 10.22
N GLN A 217 10.44 2.80 11.14
CA GLN A 217 9.37 3.75 10.88
C GLN A 217 9.57 5.05 11.68
N PHE A 218 9.32 6.19 11.05
CA PHE A 218 9.18 7.47 11.75
C PHE A 218 7.78 7.62 12.36
N SER A 219 7.69 8.30 13.50
CA SER A 219 6.42 8.82 13.99
C SER A 219 5.80 9.81 12.98
N PRO A 220 4.47 9.99 12.97
CA PRO A 220 3.80 10.93 12.07
C PRO A 220 4.33 12.37 12.15
N ASP A 221 4.78 12.81 13.32
CA ASP A 221 5.42 14.11 13.52
C ASP A 221 6.88 14.17 13.05
N GLY A 222 7.48 13.05 12.67
CA GLY A 222 8.86 12.92 12.20
C GLY A 222 9.93 12.99 13.29
N GLU A 223 9.57 13.20 14.55
CA GLU A 223 10.54 13.48 15.64
C GLU A 223 11.10 12.21 16.28
N GLN A 224 10.38 11.10 16.19
CA GLN A 224 10.78 9.82 16.73
C GLN A 224 10.95 8.78 15.62
N ILE A 225 11.83 7.82 15.88
CA ILE A 225 12.03 6.66 15.01
C ILE A 225 11.84 5.38 15.83
N GLY A 226 10.99 4.49 15.35
CA GLY A 226 10.74 3.17 15.92
C GLY A 226 11.32 2.09 15.02
N TYR A 227 11.91 1.05 15.61
CA TYR A 227 12.34 -0.14 14.89
C TYR A 227 12.39 -1.36 15.80
N ALA A 228 12.30 -2.56 15.20
CA ALA A 228 12.57 -3.82 15.88
C ALA A 228 14.03 -4.22 15.65
N ALA A 229 14.78 -4.36 16.73
CA ALA A 229 16.16 -4.82 16.71
C ALA A 229 16.26 -6.25 17.24
N ARG A 230 17.31 -6.97 16.86
CA ARG A 230 17.63 -8.30 17.40
C ARG A 230 18.97 -8.28 18.12
N ILE A 231 18.97 -8.83 19.33
CA ILE A 231 20.17 -9.14 20.12
C ILE A 231 20.14 -10.64 20.39
N GLU A 232 21.16 -11.34 19.92
CA GLU A 232 21.24 -12.80 19.92
C GLU A 232 19.98 -13.42 19.29
N ASN A 233 19.14 -14.10 20.08
CA ASN A 233 17.94 -14.79 19.62
C ASN A 233 16.64 -14.08 20.03
N LYS A 234 16.70 -12.84 20.53
CA LYS A 234 15.55 -12.08 21.02
C LYS A 234 15.41 -10.75 20.30
N TRP A 235 14.16 -10.32 20.17
CA TRP A 235 13.79 -9.04 19.56
C TRP A 235 13.40 -8.02 20.62
N LEU A 236 13.76 -6.76 20.41
CA LEU A 236 13.32 -5.62 21.20
C LEU A 236 12.86 -4.49 20.30
N CYS A 237 11.85 -3.75 20.75
CA CYS A 237 11.43 -2.52 20.10
C CYS A 237 12.32 -1.39 20.62
N VAL A 238 12.87 -0.59 19.72
CA VAL A 238 13.66 0.60 20.06
C VAL A 238 12.91 1.83 19.57
N LEU A 239 12.76 2.81 20.46
CA LEU A 239 12.14 4.10 20.18
C LEU A 239 13.19 5.19 20.39
N GLY A 240 13.69 5.75 19.30
CA GLY A 240 14.86 6.62 19.29
C GLY A 240 16.08 5.87 19.83
N LYS A 241 16.52 6.25 21.04
CA LYS A 241 17.64 5.60 21.74
C LYS A 241 17.19 4.66 22.87
N GLN A 242 15.89 4.54 23.09
CA GLN A 242 15.35 3.81 24.24
C GLN A 242 14.97 2.38 23.85
N GLU A 243 15.63 1.42 24.49
CA GLU A 243 15.41 -0.01 24.29
C GLU A 243 14.24 -0.54 25.14
N GLY A 244 13.39 -1.36 24.53
CA GLY A 244 12.29 -2.07 25.20
C GLY A 244 12.70 -3.43 25.77
N LYS A 245 11.72 -4.18 26.27
CA LYS A 245 11.93 -5.57 26.74
C LYS A 245 12.26 -6.51 25.58
N LEU A 246 12.88 -7.65 25.92
CA LEU A 246 13.20 -8.72 24.99
C LEU A 246 12.01 -9.70 24.83
N TYR A 247 11.71 -10.03 23.58
CA TYR A 247 10.63 -10.92 23.17
C TYR A 247 11.16 -11.99 22.17
N ASP A 248 10.42 -13.08 21.97
CA ASP A 248 10.80 -14.09 20.97
C ASP A 248 10.61 -13.59 19.53
N ASN A 249 9.72 -12.62 19.33
CA ASN A 249 9.48 -11.94 18.07
C ASN A 249 8.74 -10.62 18.33
N ILE A 250 8.96 -9.64 17.47
CA ILE A 250 8.22 -8.38 17.41
C ILE A 250 7.78 -8.17 15.97
N GLY A 251 6.58 -7.62 15.79
CA GLY A 251 6.15 -7.12 14.49
C GLY A 251 4.94 -6.20 14.56
N GLY A 252 4.63 -5.55 13.45
CA GLY A 252 3.51 -4.62 13.34
C GLY A 252 3.64 -3.39 14.23
N LEU A 253 4.84 -2.83 14.34
CA LEU A 253 5.05 -1.54 15.00
C LEU A 253 4.16 -0.46 14.34
N THR A 254 3.49 0.34 15.17
CA THR A 254 2.55 1.37 14.71
C THR A 254 2.51 2.53 15.69
N PHE A 255 2.71 3.74 15.19
CA PHE A 255 2.47 4.98 15.92
C PHE A 255 1.01 5.41 15.81
N SER A 256 0.47 6.05 16.85
CA SER A 256 -0.80 6.76 16.77
C SER A 256 -0.68 8.00 15.88
N PRO A 257 -1.77 8.46 15.23
CA PRO A 257 -1.76 9.65 14.36
C PRO A 257 -1.16 10.89 15.02
N ASN A 258 -1.38 11.09 16.31
CA ASN A 258 -0.82 12.22 17.07
C ASN A 258 0.63 12.00 17.55
N SER A 259 1.29 10.89 17.17
CA SER A 259 2.66 10.50 17.54
C SER A 259 2.94 10.23 19.03
N GLN A 260 1.92 10.29 19.88
CA GLN A 260 2.09 10.15 21.34
C GLN A 260 2.04 8.71 21.86
N CYS A 261 1.49 7.78 21.07
CA CYS A 261 1.42 6.38 21.42
C CYS A 261 2.12 5.52 20.37
N VAL A 262 2.73 4.43 20.82
CA VAL A 262 3.23 3.37 19.96
C VAL A 262 2.69 2.03 20.44
N ALA A 263 2.35 1.18 19.48
CA ALA A 263 1.91 -0.17 19.72
C ALA A 263 2.63 -1.15 18.79
N TYR A 264 2.91 -2.35 19.28
CA TYR A 264 3.50 -3.42 18.47
C TYR A 264 3.05 -4.78 18.98
N GLY A 265 3.00 -5.77 18.09
CA GLY A 265 2.80 -7.16 18.46
C GLY A 265 4.09 -7.76 19.00
N ALA A 266 4.01 -8.50 20.09
CA ALA A 266 5.13 -9.20 20.70
C ALA A 266 4.78 -10.66 20.99
N ARG A 267 5.75 -11.56 20.83
CA ARG A 267 5.59 -12.98 21.13
C ARG A 267 6.43 -13.38 22.35
N ILE A 268 5.79 -14.09 23.28
CA ILE A 268 6.42 -14.71 24.45
C ILE A 268 5.98 -16.18 24.50
N GLY A 269 6.93 -17.10 24.32
CA GLY A 269 6.66 -18.52 24.16
C GLY A 269 5.71 -18.78 22.99
N ASN A 270 4.56 -19.39 23.31
CA ASN A 270 3.50 -19.69 22.35
C ASN A 270 2.34 -18.68 22.34
N LYS A 271 2.49 -17.55 23.05
CA LYS A 271 1.48 -16.49 23.11
C LYS A 271 1.97 -15.22 22.43
N SER A 272 1.01 -14.51 21.84
CA SER A 272 1.22 -13.18 21.29
C SER A 272 0.39 -12.17 22.07
N LEU A 273 0.91 -10.96 22.26
CA LEU A 273 0.22 -9.85 22.92
C LEU A 273 0.54 -8.54 22.21
N ILE A 274 -0.27 -7.50 22.44
CA ILE A 274 0.06 -6.14 22.02
C ILE A 274 0.81 -5.46 23.15
N VAL A 275 1.93 -4.82 22.85
CA VAL A 275 2.59 -3.89 23.76
C VAL A 275 2.23 -2.48 23.32
N ARG A 276 1.56 -1.71 24.19
CA ARG A 276 1.23 -0.30 23.96
C ARG A 276 2.01 0.53 24.97
N ASN A 277 2.84 1.48 24.50
CA ASN A 277 3.68 2.32 25.35
C ASN A 277 4.43 1.52 26.44
N ARG A 278 4.99 0.35 26.05
CA ARG A 278 5.70 -0.61 26.93
C ARG A 278 4.84 -1.36 27.96
N HIS A 279 3.52 -1.19 27.93
CA HIS A 279 2.58 -1.99 28.72
C HIS A 279 2.06 -3.16 27.89
N GLU A 280 2.16 -4.36 28.45
CA GLU A 280 1.73 -5.61 27.81
C GLU A 280 0.21 -5.80 28.01
N GLY A 281 -0.51 -5.99 26.92
CA GLY A 281 -1.95 -6.23 26.90
C GLY A 281 -2.34 -7.71 27.03
N ILE A 282 -3.53 -8.05 26.55
CA ILE A 282 -4.10 -9.41 26.71
C ILE A 282 -3.38 -10.43 25.83
N PRO A 283 -2.84 -11.54 26.40
CA PRO A 283 -2.22 -12.59 25.61
C PRO A 283 -3.26 -13.42 24.85
N CYS A 284 -2.97 -13.72 23.59
CA CYS A 284 -3.77 -14.56 22.70
C CYS A 284 -2.88 -15.60 21.99
N GLU A 285 -3.48 -16.51 21.23
CA GLU A 285 -2.70 -17.50 20.46
C GLU A 285 -1.90 -16.83 19.33
N GLN A 286 -2.50 -15.84 18.66
CA GLN A 286 -1.90 -15.15 17.52
C GLN A 286 -2.56 -13.78 17.29
N ILE A 287 -1.75 -12.79 16.92
CA ILE A 287 -2.21 -11.53 16.32
C ILE A 287 -2.25 -11.71 14.80
N LEU A 288 -3.43 -11.55 14.19
CA LEU A 288 -3.67 -11.93 12.80
C LEU A 288 -3.64 -10.77 11.79
N LYS A 289 -3.89 -9.53 12.22
CA LYS A 289 -3.84 -8.32 11.38
C LYS A 289 -3.51 -7.08 12.22
N GLY A 290 -2.86 -6.11 11.57
CA GLY A 290 -2.23 -4.92 12.13
C GLY A 290 -3.07 -4.11 13.12
N ILE A 291 -2.36 -3.41 13.98
CA ILE A 291 -2.89 -2.51 14.99
C ILE A 291 -3.34 -1.24 14.26
N ILE A 292 -4.56 -0.78 14.47
CA ILE A 292 -5.01 0.52 13.96
C ILE A 292 -5.38 1.42 15.13
N PHE A 293 -5.05 2.69 15.02
CA PHE A 293 -5.55 3.73 15.91
C PHE A 293 -6.74 4.42 15.24
N SER A 294 -7.67 4.91 16.05
CA SER A 294 -8.67 5.88 15.59
C SER A 294 -7.99 7.19 15.20
N THR A 295 -8.65 8.00 14.37
CA THR A 295 -8.13 9.28 13.87
C THR A 295 -7.73 10.22 15.01
N ASP A 296 -8.52 10.25 16.08
CA ASP A 296 -8.26 11.04 17.29
C ASP A 296 -7.16 10.47 18.21
N SER A 297 -6.57 9.33 17.83
CA SER A 297 -5.54 8.59 18.57
C SER A 297 -5.97 8.03 19.94
N GLN A 298 -7.26 8.13 20.31
CA GLN A 298 -7.73 7.70 21.63
C GLN A 298 -8.07 6.22 21.70
N ARG A 299 -8.46 5.63 20.57
CA ARG A 299 -8.84 4.22 20.48
C ARG A 299 -7.83 3.44 19.65
N MET A 300 -7.71 2.16 19.98
CA MET A 300 -6.87 1.21 19.27
C MET A 300 -7.65 -0.07 19.05
N ALA A 301 -7.58 -0.63 17.85
CA ALA A 301 -8.18 -1.91 17.50
C ALA A 301 -7.17 -2.86 16.88
N TYR A 302 -7.31 -4.15 17.16
CA TYR A 302 -6.51 -5.21 16.55
C TYR A 302 -7.28 -6.52 16.49
N ARG A 303 -6.78 -7.47 15.68
CA ARG A 303 -7.41 -8.79 15.50
C ARG A 303 -6.66 -9.88 16.27
N GLY A 304 -7.34 -10.49 17.24
CA GLY A 304 -6.83 -11.62 18.01
C GLY A 304 -7.41 -12.97 17.55
N ARG A 305 -6.61 -14.04 17.69
CA ARG A 305 -7.04 -15.43 17.51
C ARG A 305 -7.19 -16.15 18.85
N PHE A 306 -8.31 -16.86 19.00
CA PHE A 306 -8.66 -17.65 20.18
C PHE A 306 -9.33 -18.96 19.77
N LYS A 307 -8.72 -20.13 20.06
CA LYS A 307 -9.32 -21.45 19.84
C LYS A 307 -9.97 -21.62 18.45
N LYS A 308 -9.19 -21.37 17.39
CA LYS A 308 -9.60 -21.39 15.97
C LYS A 308 -10.57 -20.29 15.51
N LYS A 309 -11.13 -19.48 16.42
CA LYS A 309 -11.94 -18.31 16.12
C LYS A 309 -11.11 -17.03 16.16
N SER A 310 -11.66 -15.94 15.66
CA SER A 310 -11.06 -14.60 15.78
C SER A 310 -12.10 -13.55 16.17
N CYS A 311 -11.64 -12.47 16.78
CA CYS A 311 -12.44 -11.30 17.14
C CYS A 311 -11.64 -10.01 16.89
N VAL A 312 -12.36 -8.89 16.84
CA VAL A 312 -11.75 -7.56 17.01
C VAL A 312 -11.67 -7.28 18.51
N ILE A 313 -10.52 -6.77 18.94
CA ILE A 313 -10.30 -6.25 20.29
C ILE A 313 -10.15 -4.74 20.16
N VAL A 314 -10.95 -3.99 20.90
CA VAL A 314 -10.92 -2.52 20.91
C VAL A 314 -10.61 -2.05 22.32
N ASN A 315 -9.52 -1.29 22.50
CA ASN A 315 -9.07 -0.81 23.81
C ASN A 315 -9.00 -1.94 24.87
N ASP A 316 -8.37 -3.05 24.49
CA ASP A 316 -8.24 -4.26 25.31
C ASP A 316 -9.56 -4.92 25.73
N ARG A 317 -10.69 -4.55 25.10
CA ARG A 317 -11.98 -5.24 25.26
C ARG A 317 -12.20 -6.19 24.10
N GLN A 318 -12.30 -7.47 24.43
CA GLN A 318 -12.54 -8.53 23.45
C GLN A 318 -13.99 -8.50 22.97
N GLY A 319 -14.20 -8.33 21.67
CA GLY A 319 -15.51 -8.49 21.05
C GLY A 319 -15.95 -9.95 20.89
N ARG A 320 -17.07 -10.16 20.19
CA ARG A 320 -17.62 -11.50 19.91
C ARG A 320 -16.68 -12.33 19.04
N LEU A 321 -16.66 -13.65 19.28
CA LEU A 321 -15.85 -14.62 18.53
C LEU A 321 -16.57 -15.11 17.26
N TYR A 322 -15.90 -14.99 16.12
CA TYR A 322 -16.36 -15.41 14.81
C TYR A 322 -15.45 -16.48 14.19
N ASP A 323 -15.93 -17.22 13.20
CA ASP A 323 -15.09 -18.20 12.49
C ASP A 323 -13.98 -17.49 11.70
N ASN A 324 -14.22 -16.26 11.28
CA ASN A 324 -13.21 -15.33 10.76
C ASN A 324 -13.68 -13.88 10.94
N VAL A 325 -12.72 -12.97 11.07
CA VAL A 325 -12.91 -11.52 11.02
C VAL A 325 -12.01 -11.01 9.92
N GLY A 326 -12.55 -10.21 9.02
CA GLY A 326 -11.82 -9.59 7.91
C GLY A 326 -11.20 -8.26 8.31
N ASP A 327 -11.29 -7.31 7.39
CA ASP A 327 -10.82 -5.94 7.56
C ASP A 327 -11.73 -5.18 8.53
N PHE A 328 -11.15 -4.23 9.26
CA PHE A 328 -11.83 -3.40 10.25
C PHE A 328 -11.34 -1.96 10.14
N ILE A 329 -12.25 -1.01 10.34
CA ILE A 329 -12.01 0.43 10.22
C ILE A 329 -12.70 1.19 11.36
N PHE A 330 -12.13 2.33 11.73
CA PHE A 330 -12.83 3.33 12.53
C PHE A 330 -13.57 4.31 11.60
N SER A 331 -14.69 4.85 12.06
CA SER A 331 -15.30 6.01 11.43
C SER A 331 -14.39 7.24 11.52
N PRO A 332 -14.47 8.22 10.60
CA PRO A 332 -13.63 9.43 10.62
C PRO A 332 -13.66 10.18 11.95
N ASP A 333 -14.84 10.34 12.55
CA ASP A 333 -15.07 10.92 13.88
C ASP A 333 -14.60 10.04 15.05
N SER A 334 -13.99 8.87 14.78
CA SER A 334 -13.42 7.94 15.76
C SER A 334 -14.43 7.24 16.69
N ARG A 335 -15.74 7.40 16.46
CA ARG A 335 -16.79 6.89 17.37
C ARG A 335 -17.24 5.47 17.08
N GLN A 336 -17.26 5.05 15.82
CA GLN A 336 -17.73 3.73 15.42
C GLN A 336 -16.58 2.84 14.96
N VAL A 337 -16.72 1.53 15.16
CA VAL A 337 -15.86 0.53 14.53
C VAL A 337 -16.71 -0.39 13.64
N ALA A 338 -16.29 -0.57 12.40
CA ALA A 338 -16.94 -1.48 11.45
C ALA A 338 -15.98 -2.57 10.99
N TYR A 339 -16.46 -3.80 10.83
CA TYR A 339 -15.63 -4.90 10.35
C TYR A 339 -16.42 -6.00 9.65
N GLY A 340 -15.78 -6.68 8.71
CA GLY A 340 -16.33 -7.90 8.10
C GLY A 340 -16.17 -9.10 9.04
N ALA A 341 -17.18 -9.95 9.15
CA ALA A 341 -17.15 -11.19 9.94
C ALA A 341 -17.76 -12.36 9.17
N ARG A 342 -17.41 -13.58 9.59
CA ARG A 342 -17.92 -14.83 8.99
C ARG A 342 -18.41 -15.80 10.07
N ILE A 343 -19.58 -16.38 9.83
CA ILE A 343 -20.12 -17.53 10.55
C ILE A 343 -20.55 -18.58 9.53
N GLY A 344 -20.03 -19.80 9.65
CA GLY A 344 -20.26 -20.85 8.66
C GLY A 344 -19.80 -20.41 7.27
N LYS A 345 -20.70 -20.45 6.28
CA LYS A 345 -20.40 -20.04 4.89
C LYS A 345 -20.80 -18.60 4.56
N LYS A 346 -21.37 -17.85 5.51
CA LYS A 346 -21.93 -16.51 5.27
C LYS A 346 -21.08 -15.42 5.91
N PHE A 347 -20.95 -14.32 5.19
CA PHE A 347 -20.23 -13.12 5.60
C PHE A 347 -21.22 -11.99 5.91
N PHE A 348 -20.82 -11.05 6.75
CA PHE A 348 -21.63 -9.90 7.14
C PHE A 348 -20.75 -8.79 7.70
N VAL A 349 -21.28 -7.57 7.75
CA VAL A 349 -20.63 -6.45 8.44
C VAL A 349 -21.14 -6.37 9.87
N VAL A 350 -20.25 -6.02 10.80
CA VAL A 350 -20.58 -5.68 12.17
C VAL A 350 -20.21 -4.22 12.39
N VAL A 351 -21.13 -3.43 12.94
CA VAL A 351 -20.90 -2.03 13.35
C VAL A 351 -21.19 -1.93 14.85
N ASP A 352 -20.19 -1.56 15.64
CA ASP A 352 -20.31 -1.45 17.10
C ASP A 352 -21.06 -2.64 17.75
N GLU A 353 -20.59 -3.86 17.45
CA GLU A 353 -21.14 -5.15 17.91
C GLU A 353 -22.51 -5.54 17.33
N GLN A 354 -23.14 -4.71 16.50
CA GLN A 354 -24.39 -5.02 15.83
C GLN A 354 -24.12 -5.72 14.50
N GLU A 355 -24.69 -6.92 14.32
CA GLU A 355 -24.47 -7.73 13.13
C GLU A 355 -25.51 -7.43 12.05
N GLY A 356 -25.04 -7.06 10.85
CA GLY A 356 -25.88 -6.81 9.69
C GLY A 356 -26.29 -8.07 8.92
N GLN A 357 -26.80 -7.84 7.70
CA GLN A 357 -27.32 -8.87 6.81
C GLN A 357 -26.25 -9.87 6.34
N ARG A 358 -26.68 -11.07 5.92
CA ARG A 358 -25.81 -12.19 5.57
C ARG A 358 -25.65 -12.34 4.05
N TYR A 359 -24.41 -12.32 3.59
CA TYR A 359 -24.02 -12.40 2.18
C TYR A 359 -23.13 -13.61 1.89
N ASP A 360 -22.93 -13.93 0.62
CA ASP A 360 -21.98 -14.97 0.21
C ASP A 360 -20.52 -14.51 0.33
N ASP A 361 -20.29 -13.20 0.32
CA ASP A 361 -19.01 -12.55 0.58
C ASP A 361 -19.20 -11.05 0.88
N VAL A 362 -18.26 -10.46 1.61
CA VAL A 362 -18.24 -9.02 1.95
C VAL A 362 -16.84 -8.49 1.67
N GLY A 363 -16.77 -7.36 0.97
CA GLY A 363 -15.53 -6.71 0.56
C GLY A 363 -15.12 -5.54 1.45
N PRO A 364 -14.25 -4.64 0.94
CA PRO A 364 -13.82 -3.45 1.64
C PRO A 364 -14.98 -2.59 2.13
N LEU A 365 -14.77 -1.94 3.28
CA LEU A 365 -15.70 -1.06 3.95
C LEU A 365 -15.22 0.40 3.79
N ALA A 366 -16.16 1.34 3.73
CA ALA A 366 -15.89 2.78 3.69
C ALA A 366 -16.95 3.54 4.48
N PHE A 367 -16.54 4.37 5.42
CA PHE A 367 -17.43 5.35 6.06
C PHE A 367 -17.52 6.62 5.22
N SER A 368 -18.66 7.30 5.25
CA SER A 368 -18.81 8.65 4.75
C SER A 368 -17.94 9.63 5.56
N PRO A 369 -17.53 10.78 4.99
CA PRO A 369 -16.66 11.74 5.66
C PRO A 369 -17.24 12.31 6.97
N ASP A 370 -18.56 12.34 7.11
CA ASP A 370 -19.28 12.78 8.31
C ASP A 370 -19.60 11.64 9.29
N SER A 371 -19.10 10.42 9.04
CA SER A 371 -19.31 9.21 9.83
C SER A 371 -20.77 8.70 9.90
N GLN A 372 -21.71 9.26 9.13
CA GLN A 372 -23.12 8.88 9.23
C GLN A 372 -23.48 7.63 8.43
N HIS A 373 -22.75 7.35 7.35
CA HIS A 373 -23.05 6.25 6.44
C HIS A 373 -21.88 5.28 6.32
N LEU A 374 -22.19 4.00 6.18
CA LEU A 374 -21.22 2.95 5.88
C LEU A 374 -21.59 2.29 4.55
N ALA A 375 -20.66 2.32 3.60
CA ALA A 375 -20.76 1.60 2.34
C ALA A 375 -19.82 0.37 2.33
N TYR A 376 -20.28 -0.73 1.75
CA TYR A 376 -19.46 -1.91 1.54
C TYR A 376 -19.90 -2.71 0.31
N ARG A 377 -18.96 -3.46 -0.27
CA ARG A 377 -19.27 -4.42 -1.34
C ARG A 377 -19.86 -5.69 -0.74
N ALA A 378 -20.93 -6.20 -1.32
CA ALA A 378 -21.50 -7.50 -0.99
C ALA A 378 -21.67 -8.38 -2.24
N ARG A 379 -21.54 -9.70 -2.07
CA ARG A 379 -21.84 -10.68 -3.13
C ARG A 379 -23.07 -11.51 -2.79
N ILE A 380 -23.99 -11.59 -3.75
CA ILE A 380 -25.25 -12.32 -3.65
C ILE A 380 -25.36 -13.25 -4.87
N GLY A 381 -25.17 -14.54 -4.63
CA GLY A 381 -25.05 -15.53 -5.70
C GLY A 381 -23.85 -15.22 -6.62
N LYS A 382 -24.16 -14.88 -7.87
CA LYS A 382 -23.18 -14.56 -8.93
C LYS A 382 -23.01 -13.06 -9.19
N LYS A 383 -23.81 -12.22 -8.55
CA LYS A 383 -23.79 -10.76 -8.73
C LYS A 383 -23.25 -10.09 -7.48
N GLU A 384 -22.80 -8.86 -7.64
CA GLU A 384 -22.28 -8.02 -6.56
C GLU A 384 -22.99 -6.66 -6.55
N CYS A 385 -23.08 -6.04 -5.38
CA CYS A 385 -23.64 -4.71 -5.24
C CYS A 385 -22.89 -3.91 -4.16
N VAL A 386 -23.11 -2.60 -4.17
CA VAL A 386 -22.73 -1.71 -3.07
C VAL A 386 -23.93 -1.59 -2.12
N VAL A 387 -23.70 -1.97 -0.86
CA VAL A 387 -24.65 -1.83 0.24
C VAL A 387 -24.30 -0.56 1.01
N ILE A 388 -25.29 0.26 1.33
CA ILE A 388 -25.16 1.47 2.15
C ILE A 388 -26.13 1.34 3.32
N ASP A 389 -25.62 1.34 4.55
CA ASP A 389 -26.42 1.20 5.78
C ASP A 389 -27.42 0.04 5.72
N ASP A 390 -26.92 -1.14 5.32
CA ASP A 390 -27.69 -2.37 5.10
C ASP A 390 -28.80 -2.30 4.03
N ASN A 391 -28.77 -1.28 3.16
CA ASN A 391 -29.62 -1.19 1.98
C ASN A 391 -28.84 -1.57 0.72
N GLU A 392 -29.21 -2.70 0.11
CA GLU A 392 -28.59 -3.21 -1.12
C GLU A 392 -28.83 -2.28 -2.32
N GLY A 393 -27.85 -2.23 -3.21
CA GLY A 393 -27.89 -1.43 -4.43
C GLY A 393 -28.25 -2.17 -5.69
N LYS A 394 -28.08 -1.46 -6.80
CA LYS A 394 -28.10 -2.09 -8.12
C LYS A 394 -27.04 -3.20 -8.17
N SER A 395 -27.43 -4.33 -8.73
CA SER A 395 -26.56 -5.50 -8.89
C SER A 395 -25.79 -5.42 -10.20
N TYR A 396 -24.50 -5.77 -10.13
CA TYR A 396 -23.54 -5.80 -11.24
C TYR A 396 -22.86 -7.18 -11.32
N ASP A 397 -22.20 -7.49 -12.43
CA ASP A 397 -21.38 -8.71 -12.53
C ASP A 397 -20.24 -8.73 -11.50
N ALA A 398 -19.63 -7.57 -11.24
CA ALA A 398 -18.66 -7.38 -10.16
C ALA A 398 -18.59 -5.91 -9.72
N ILE A 399 -18.23 -5.67 -8.46
CA ILE A 399 -17.74 -4.36 -8.01
C ILE A 399 -16.21 -4.40 -8.04
N ILE A 400 -15.58 -3.46 -8.72
CA ILE A 400 -14.13 -3.46 -8.95
C ILE A 400 -13.41 -2.98 -7.69
N TYR A 401 -12.73 -3.91 -7.02
CA TYR A 401 -11.84 -3.62 -5.90
C TYR A 401 -10.38 -4.07 -6.16
N GLN A 402 -10.18 -5.04 -7.05
CA GLN A 402 -8.83 -5.48 -7.44
C GLN A 402 -8.16 -4.40 -8.30
N GLY A 403 -6.84 -4.28 -8.20
CA GLY A 403 -6.08 -3.25 -8.93
C GLY A 403 -6.19 -1.84 -8.34
N GLY A 404 -6.69 -1.69 -7.11
CA GLY A 404 -6.80 -0.41 -6.42
C GLY A 404 -8.21 0.21 -6.40
N GLY A 405 -9.18 -0.45 -7.02
CA GLY A 405 -10.58 -0.02 -6.98
C GLY A 405 -11.14 0.03 -5.56
N ARG A 406 -12.03 0.98 -5.31
CA ARG A 406 -12.68 1.17 -4.00
C ARG A 406 -14.03 1.86 -4.12
N ILE A 407 -14.76 1.89 -3.02
CA ILE A 407 -15.90 2.79 -2.85
C ILE A 407 -15.34 4.10 -2.28
N VAL A 408 -15.64 5.23 -2.91
CA VAL A 408 -15.15 6.56 -2.52
C VAL A 408 -16.33 7.46 -2.26
N PHE A 409 -16.40 8.06 -1.08
CA PHE A 409 -17.33 9.15 -0.81
C PHE A 409 -16.73 10.47 -1.27
N ASP A 410 -17.41 11.16 -2.18
CA ASP A 410 -17.09 12.53 -2.62
C ASP A 410 -17.70 13.60 -1.70
N ALA A 411 -18.76 13.24 -0.97
CA ALA A 411 -19.48 14.06 -0.01
C ALA A 411 -20.14 13.13 1.04
N PRO A 412 -20.69 13.65 2.15
CA PRO A 412 -21.45 12.85 3.10
C PRO A 412 -22.50 11.92 2.47
N ASP A 413 -23.21 12.43 1.47
CA ASP A 413 -24.34 11.78 0.81
C ASP A 413 -24.01 11.32 -0.62
N ARG A 414 -22.78 11.50 -1.12
CA ARG A 414 -22.41 11.19 -2.51
C ARG A 414 -21.16 10.34 -2.58
N LEU A 415 -21.24 9.29 -3.39
CA LEU A 415 -20.16 8.34 -3.59
C LEU A 415 -20.04 7.90 -5.04
N HIS A 416 -18.85 7.42 -5.39
CA HIS A 416 -18.61 6.72 -6.65
C HIS A 416 -17.80 5.44 -6.45
N TYR A 417 -17.96 4.53 -7.41
CA TYR A 417 -17.25 3.27 -7.47
C TYR A 417 -17.18 2.76 -8.90
N LEU A 418 -16.28 1.81 -9.14
CA LEU A 418 -16.18 1.11 -10.41
C LEU A 418 -16.96 -0.22 -10.34
N ALA A 419 -17.74 -0.51 -11.37
CA ALA A 419 -18.49 -1.75 -11.51
C ALA A 419 -18.25 -2.38 -12.89
N GLN A 420 -18.37 -3.69 -12.97
CA GLN A 420 -18.36 -4.43 -14.24
C GLN A 420 -19.77 -4.87 -14.60
N GLU A 421 -20.19 -4.58 -15.83
CA GLU A 421 -21.39 -5.16 -16.44
C GLU A 421 -21.04 -5.68 -17.84
N GLY A 422 -21.11 -6.99 -18.03
CA GLY A 422 -20.61 -7.68 -19.21
C GLY A 422 -19.12 -7.38 -19.46
N LYS A 423 -18.85 -6.70 -20.58
CA LYS A 423 -17.48 -6.28 -20.96
C LYS A 423 -17.15 -4.85 -20.54
N HIS A 424 -18.11 -4.10 -20.00
CA HIS A 424 -17.92 -2.69 -19.68
C HIS A 424 -17.47 -2.53 -18.24
N ILE A 425 -16.48 -1.66 -18.03
CA ILE A 425 -16.17 -1.08 -16.73
C ILE A 425 -16.88 0.26 -16.67
N LEU A 426 -17.73 0.42 -15.67
CA LEU A 426 -18.60 1.56 -15.42
C LEU A 426 -18.06 2.33 -14.22
N LEU A 427 -17.94 3.64 -14.35
CA LEU A 427 -17.91 4.56 -13.23
C LEU A 427 -19.35 4.86 -12.84
N VAL A 428 -19.73 4.44 -11.64
CA VAL A 428 -21.06 4.62 -11.08
C VAL A 428 -20.99 5.73 -10.05
N GLU A 429 -21.81 6.77 -10.22
CA GLU A 429 -21.99 7.84 -9.23
C GLU A 429 -23.38 7.73 -8.61
N GLU A 430 -23.42 7.82 -7.29
CA GLU A 430 -24.62 7.56 -6.51
C GLU A 430 -24.77 8.58 -5.39
N GLN A 431 -26.03 8.93 -5.10
CA GLN A 431 -26.40 9.83 -4.04
C GLN A 431 -27.41 9.17 -3.09
N ILE A 432 -27.17 9.34 -1.79
CA ILE A 432 -28.08 9.02 -0.70
C ILE A 432 -29.12 10.15 -0.63
N VAL A 433 -30.40 9.77 -0.61
CA VAL A 433 -31.51 10.72 -0.55
C VAL A 433 -32.35 10.39 0.68
N ASP A 434 -32.61 11.41 1.50
CA ASP A 434 -33.47 11.27 2.68
C ASP A 434 -34.93 10.88 2.32
#